data_AF-A0A949L009-F1
#
_entry.id   AF-A0A949L009-F1
#
_cell.length_a   1.000
_cell.length_b   1.000
_cell.length_c   1.000
_cell.angle_alpha   90.00
_cell.angle_beta   90.00
_cell.angle_gamma   90.00
#
_symmetry.space_group_name_H-M   'P 1'
#
loop_
_entity.id
_entity.type
_entity.pdbx_description
1 polymer ?
#
loop_
_entity_poly.entity_id
_entity_poly.type
_entity_poly.pdbx_seq_one_letter_code
_entity_poly.pdbx_strand_id
1 'polypeptide(L)'
;MKIAVLSGKGGTGKTLLAVNLAAIAPESVYIDCDVEEPNGHLFFKPDIHSTETVYVKIPEVQASLCTGCRKCVEFCKFNALAYINNTLL
;
A
#
# COMPACT_ATOMS: atom_id res chain seq x y z
N MET A 1 -5.64 -8.36 -23.82
CA MET A 1 -5.60 -6.90 -23.55
C MET A 1 -5.37 -6.71 -22.06
N LYS A 2 -4.67 -5.64 -21.63
CA LYS A 2 -4.49 -5.30 -20.20
C LYS A 2 -5.09 -3.93 -19.95
N ILE A 3 -5.96 -3.82 -18.94
CA ILE A 3 -6.63 -2.56 -18.59
C ILE A 3 -6.27 -2.24 -17.13
N ALA A 4 -5.76 -1.03 -16.90
CA ALA A 4 -5.50 -0.52 -15.56
C ALA A 4 -6.53 0.56 -15.23
N VAL A 5 -7.26 0.39 -14.13
CA VAL A 5 -8.23 1.37 -13.63
C VAL A 5 -7.58 2.15 -12.49
N LEU A 6 -7.23 3.40 -12.75
CA LEU A 6 -6.47 4.27 -11.85
C LEU A 6 -7.31 5.49 -11.43
N SER A 7 -7.06 6.02 -10.23
CA SER A 7 -7.64 7.29 -9.76
C SER A 7 -6.75 7.90 -8.70
N GLY A 8 -6.62 9.23 -8.73
CA GLY A 8 -5.82 9.99 -7.77
C GLY A 8 -6.53 10.29 -6.44
N LYS A 9 -7.75 9.80 -6.22
CA LYS A 9 -8.51 9.98 -4.96
C LYS A 9 -9.22 8.69 -4.54
N GLY A 10 -9.41 8.51 -3.23
CA GLY A 10 -10.29 7.49 -2.66
C GLY A 10 -11.77 7.76 -2.99
N GLY A 11 -12.59 6.72 -3.04
CA GLY A 11 -14.05 6.86 -3.22
C GLY A 11 -14.55 7.20 -4.63
N THR A 12 -13.70 7.25 -5.66
CA THR A 12 -14.11 7.60 -7.04
C THR A 12 -14.70 6.44 -7.85
N GLY A 13 -15.08 5.33 -7.20
CA GLY A 13 -15.67 4.17 -7.86
C GLY A 13 -14.72 3.29 -8.68
N LYS A 14 -13.40 3.37 -8.45
CA LYS A 14 -12.38 2.53 -9.14
C LYS A 14 -12.75 1.04 -9.10
N THR A 15 -12.97 0.54 -7.88
CA THR A 15 -13.31 -0.87 -7.65
C THR A 15 -14.59 -1.24 -8.37
N LEU A 16 -15.63 -0.41 -8.25
CA LEU A 16 -16.92 -0.65 -8.91
C LEU A 16 -16.78 -0.77 -10.43
N LEU A 17 -16.02 0.11 -11.07
CA LEU A 17 -15.76 0.03 -12.50
C LEU A 17 -14.95 -1.23 -12.86
N ALA A 18 -13.87 -1.49 -12.14
CA ALA A 18 -12.97 -2.61 -12.41
C ALA A 18 -13.67 -3.98 -12.28
N VAL A 19 -14.48 -4.19 -11.24
CA VAL A 19 -15.21 -5.45 -11.04
C VAL A 19 -16.26 -5.67 -12.13
N ASN A 20 -16.97 -4.61 -12.55
CA ASN A 20 -17.97 -4.75 -13.61
C ASN A 20 -17.31 -5.03 -14.97
N LEU A 21 -16.18 -4.38 -15.28
CA LEU A 21 -15.41 -4.67 -16.49
C LEU A 21 -14.93 -6.13 -16.53
N ALA A 22 -14.43 -6.64 -15.41
CA ALA A 22 -14.02 -8.05 -15.31
C ALA A 22 -15.22 -9.01 -15.41
N ALA A 23 -16.37 -8.66 -14.83
CA ALA A 23 -17.58 -9.50 -14.83
C ALA A 23 -18.24 -9.63 -16.21
N ILE A 24 -18.17 -8.61 -17.06
CA ILE A 24 -18.74 -8.67 -18.43
C ILE A 24 -17.79 -9.26 -19.46
N ALA A 25 -16.50 -9.36 -19.14
CA ALA A 25 -15.50 -9.90 -20.04
C ALA A 25 -15.63 -11.45 -20.09
N PRO A 26 -15.68 -12.08 -21.29
CA PRO A 26 -15.88 -13.53 -21.42
C PRO A 26 -14.82 -14.36 -20.70
N GLU A 27 -13.56 -13.93 -20.79
CA GLU A 27 -12.42 -14.51 -20.07
C GLU A 27 -11.58 -13.36 -19.52
N SER A 28 -11.49 -13.27 -18.20
CA SER A 28 -10.72 -12.21 -17.54
C SER A 28 -10.01 -12.72 -16.29
N VAL A 29 -8.90 -12.03 -15.97
CA VAL A 29 -8.22 -12.16 -14.69
C VAL A 29 -8.35 -10.82 -13.99
N TYR A 30 -8.97 -10.82 -12.83
CA TYR A 30 -9.10 -9.66 -11.97
C TYR A 30 -7.94 -9.63 -10.97
N ILE A 31 -7.28 -8.47 -10.85
CA ILE A 31 -6.20 -8.24 -9.89
C ILE A 31 -6.52 -6.95 -9.16
N ASP A 32 -6.67 -7.02 -7.83
CA ASP A 32 -6.84 -5.85 -6.98
C ASP A 32 -5.45 -5.39 -6.48
N CYS A 33 -4.97 -4.28 -7.04
CA CYS A 33 -3.66 -3.71 -6.70
C CYS A 33 -3.76 -2.53 -5.71
N ASP A 34 -4.91 -2.35 -5.06
CA ASP A 34 -5.04 -1.34 -4.01
C ASP A 34 -4.31 -1.82 -2.74
N VAL A 35 -3.30 -1.04 -2.32
CA VAL A 35 -2.47 -1.37 -1.15
C VAL A 35 -3.18 -1.01 0.15
N GLU A 36 -4.05 0.01 0.14
CA GLU A 36 -4.69 0.52 1.34
C GLU A 36 -6.02 -0.19 1.59
N GLU A 37 -6.86 -0.34 0.57
CA GLU A 37 -8.22 -0.87 0.71
C GLU A 37 -8.65 -1.76 -0.48
N PRO A 38 -8.08 -2.97 -0.64
CA PRO A 38 -8.48 -3.90 -1.69
C PRO A 38 -9.89 -4.45 -1.43
N ASN A 39 -10.85 -4.05 -2.27
CA ASN A 39 -12.28 -4.26 -2.07
C ASN A 39 -12.93 -5.19 -3.11
N GLY A 40 -12.20 -5.69 -4.10
CA GLY A 40 -12.75 -6.58 -5.13
C GLY A 40 -13.37 -7.86 -4.58
N HIS A 41 -12.83 -8.37 -3.48
CA HIS A 41 -13.32 -9.56 -2.78
C HIS A 41 -14.78 -9.41 -2.29
N LEU A 42 -15.24 -8.20 -2.01
CA LEU A 42 -16.63 -7.92 -1.59
C LEU A 42 -17.66 -8.26 -2.68
N PHE A 43 -17.25 -8.17 -3.96
CA PHE A 43 -18.11 -8.43 -5.11
C PHE A 43 -18.01 -9.89 -5.56
N PHE A 44 -16.79 -10.39 -5.76
CA PHE A 44 -16.58 -11.72 -6.34
C PHE A 44 -16.63 -12.86 -5.33
N LYS A 45 -16.46 -12.57 -4.02
CA LYS A 45 -16.47 -13.57 -2.93
C LYS A 45 -15.66 -14.83 -3.27
N PRO A 46 -14.38 -14.67 -3.66
CA PRO A 46 -13.58 -15.80 -4.11
C PRO A 46 -13.25 -16.76 -2.96
N ASP A 47 -13.11 -18.03 -3.28
CA ASP A 47 -12.48 -18.99 -2.38
C ASP A 47 -10.97 -18.73 -2.36
N ILE A 48 -10.42 -18.42 -1.18
CA ILE A 48 -8.99 -18.15 -1.02
C ILE A 48 -8.24 -19.49 -0.91
N HIS A 49 -7.58 -19.89 -1.99
CA HIS A 49 -6.84 -21.15 -2.06
C HIS A 49 -5.49 -21.12 -1.34
N SER A 50 -4.83 -19.96 -1.27
CA SER A 50 -3.51 -19.81 -0.67
C SER A 50 -3.32 -18.39 -0.15
N THR A 51 -2.58 -18.26 0.95
CA THR A 51 -2.12 -16.98 1.49
C THR A 51 -0.64 -17.10 1.83
N GLU A 52 0.08 -15.99 1.69
CA GLU A 52 1.47 -15.89 2.10
C GLU A 52 1.68 -14.60 2.91
N THR A 53 2.55 -14.68 3.91
CA THR A 53 2.97 -13.48 4.64
C THR A 53 4.05 -12.79 3.84
N VAL A 54 3.80 -11.52 3.50
CA VAL A 54 4.79 -10.65 2.86
C VAL A 54 5.35 -9.65 3.88
N TYR A 55 6.63 -9.32 3.75
CA TYR A 55 7.32 -8.39 4.64
C TYR A 55 7.79 -7.16 3.87
N VAL A 56 7.59 -5.99 4.47
CA VAL A 56 8.17 -4.73 4.00
C VAL A 56 9.37 -4.37 4.87
N LYS A 57 10.42 -3.80 4.25
CA LYS A 57 11.57 -3.32 5.00
C LYS A 57 11.17 -2.07 5.77
N ILE A 58 11.28 -2.13 7.10
CA ILE A 58 11.13 -0.97 7.97
C ILE A 58 12.53 -0.54 8.41
N PRO A 59 12.93 0.73 8.19
CA PRO A 59 14.21 1.22 8.64
C PRO A 59 14.25 1.25 10.18
N GLU A 60 15.35 0.78 10.76
CA GLU A 60 15.59 0.80 12.20
C GLU A 60 16.80 1.67 12.52
N VAL A 61 16.69 2.48 13.58
CA VAL A 61 17.76 3.35 14.02
C VAL A 61 18.73 2.56 14.89
N GLN A 62 19.98 2.49 14.46
CA GLN A 62 21.07 2.01 15.32
C GLN A 62 21.51 3.13 16.28
N ALA A 63 20.95 3.12 17.49
CA ALA A 63 21.19 4.17 18.49
C ALA A 63 22.68 4.38 18.81
N SER A 64 23.49 3.31 18.78
CA SER A 64 24.94 3.37 19.00
C SER A 64 25.71 4.17 17.95
N LEU A 65 25.16 4.31 16.74
CA LEU A 65 25.76 5.08 15.64
C LEU A 65 25.15 6.48 15.51
N CYS A 66 24.05 6.75 16.22
CA CYS A 66 23.35 8.02 16.14
C CYS A 66 24.14 9.10 16.89
N THR A 67 24.62 10.09 16.16
CA THR A 67 25.30 11.26 16.73
C THR A 67 24.35 12.43 17.01
N GLY A 68 23.04 12.24 16.83
CA GLY A 68 22.06 13.31 16.97
C GLY A 68 22.15 14.38 15.88
N CYS A 69 22.71 14.06 14.70
CA CYS A 69 22.93 15.03 13.62
C CYS A 69 21.66 15.50 12.89
N ARG A 70 20.50 14.86 13.14
CA ARG A 70 19.16 15.21 12.62
C ARG A 70 18.97 15.22 11.11
N LYS A 71 20.00 14.90 10.30
CA LYS A 71 19.91 14.81 8.84
C LYS A 71 18.77 13.91 8.35
N CYS A 72 18.53 12.79 9.03
CA CYS A 72 17.42 11.88 8.71
C CYS A 72 16.04 12.51 8.94
N VAL A 73 15.87 13.29 10.01
CA VAL A 73 14.63 14.02 10.33
C VAL A 73 14.37 15.09 9.28
N GLU A 74 15.39 15.88 8.94
CA GLU A 74 15.28 16.95 7.92
C GLU A 74 14.99 16.41 6.52
N PHE A 75 15.53 15.22 6.19
CA PHE A 75 15.26 14.55 4.92
C PHE A 75 13.82 13.99 4.83
N CYS A 76 13.21 13.65 5.97
CA CYS A 76 11.93 12.95 6.01
C CYS A 76 10.77 13.86 5.60
N LYS A 77 10.40 13.84 4.31
CA LYS A 77 9.26 14.61 3.77
C LYS A 77 7.91 14.31 4.43
N PHE A 78 7.78 13.13 5.02
CA PHE A 78 6.55 12.66 5.66
C PHE A 78 6.51 12.98 7.16
N ASN A 79 7.56 13.58 7.71
CA ASN A 79 7.70 13.84 9.15
C ASN A 79 7.48 12.59 10.01
N ALA A 80 7.89 11.42 9.50
CA ALA A 80 7.74 10.14 10.17
C ALA A 80 8.81 9.91 11.26
N LEU A 81 9.86 10.74 11.30
CA LEU A 81 10.95 10.67 12.27
C LEU A 81 10.96 11.92 13.15
N ALA A 82 11.26 11.76 14.44
CA ALA A 82 11.35 12.87 15.39
C ALA A 82 12.57 12.72 16.32
N TYR A 83 13.29 13.80 16.59
CA TYR A 83 14.40 13.79 17.55
C TYR A 83 14.03 14.55 18.82
N ILE A 84 13.79 13.83 19.92
CA ILE A 84 13.29 14.36 21.20
C ILE A 84 14.14 13.80 22.34
N ASN A 85 14.49 14.63 23.34
CA ASN A 85 15.24 14.20 24.53
C ASN A 85 16.48 13.34 24.21
N ASN A 86 17.30 13.81 23.26
CA ASN A 86 18.49 13.11 22.77
C ASN A 86 18.23 11.69 22.19
N THR A 87 17.01 11.43 21.74
CA THR A 87 16.60 10.14 21.17
C THR A 87 15.94 10.36 19.81
N LEU A 88 16.31 9.55 18.81
CA LEU A 88 15.61 9.50 17.53
C LEU A 88 14.47 8.48 17.64
N LEU A 89 13.25 8.94 17.34
CA LEU A 89 12.00 8.18 17.28
C LEU A 89 11.56 8.03 15.82
#